data_AF-A0A562VMU2-F1
#
_entry.id   AF-A0A562VMU2-F1
#
_cell.length_a   1.000
_cell.length_b   1.000
_cell.length_c   1.000
_cell.angle_alpha   90.00
_cell.angle_beta   90.00
_cell.angle_gamma   90.00
#
_symmetry.space_group_name_H-M   'P 1'
#
loop_
_entity.id
_entity.type
_entity.pdbx_description
1 polymer ?
#
loop_
_entity_poly.entity_id
_entity_poly.type
_entity_poly.pdbx_seq_one_letter_code
_entity_poly.pdbx_strand_id
1 'polypeptide(L)'
;MGVAGIEQREGYSELGLESFLKMLLADLKGVEMIYGALPGEIFFDDKQKKVAVRLASALLGERIDKDGPACPVCGGTTFRFLGNGRVRCMLCSNHGTYTAHDSTIAFRIRTGEHEMFTSLEAAVEHREWLKGMKGQFLTEKTRLKQITLPYLDQGTWVKPK
;
A
#
# COMPACT_ATOMS: atom_id res chain seq x y z
N MET A 1 3.34 -4.24 -13.13
CA MET A 1 4.03 -5.55 -13.04
C MET A 1 5.20 -5.42 -12.10
N GLY A 2 5.38 -6.36 -11.18
CA GLY A 2 6.58 -6.48 -10.35
C GLY A 2 7.31 -7.79 -10.63
N VAL A 3 8.61 -7.86 -10.29
CA VAL A 3 9.42 -9.08 -10.41
C VAL A 3 9.83 -9.54 -9.01
N ALA A 4 9.63 -10.83 -8.71
CA ALA A 4 10.08 -11.47 -7.48
C ALA A 4 11.09 -12.57 -7.79
N GLY A 5 12.22 -12.60 -7.09
CA GLY A 5 13.23 -13.65 -7.28
C GLY A 5 12.92 -14.96 -6.55
N ILE A 6 11.93 -14.95 -5.65
CA ILE A 6 11.54 -16.10 -4.82
C ILE A 6 10.01 -16.20 -4.85
N GLU A 7 9.50 -17.36 -5.23
CA GLU A 7 8.07 -17.65 -5.19
C GLU A 7 7.50 -17.54 -3.77
N GLN A 8 6.28 -17.00 -3.64
CA GLN A 8 5.57 -16.80 -2.37
C GLN A 8 6.25 -15.79 -1.42
N ARG A 9 7.16 -14.95 -1.92
CA ARG A 9 7.84 -13.87 -1.19
C ARG A 9 7.61 -12.48 -1.80
N GLU A 10 6.64 -12.37 -2.68
CA GLU A 10 6.28 -11.18 -3.46
C GLU A 10 5.44 -10.16 -2.70
N GLY A 11 4.89 -10.51 -1.53
CA GLY A 11 3.84 -9.72 -0.87
C GLY A 11 4.21 -8.26 -0.58
N TYR A 12 5.48 -7.97 -0.24
CA TYR A 12 5.92 -6.57 -0.07
C TYR A 12 6.07 -5.84 -1.40
N SER A 13 6.56 -6.53 -2.43
CA SER A 13 6.72 -5.97 -3.78
C SER A 13 5.39 -5.61 -4.41
N GLU A 14 4.39 -6.50 -4.30
CA GLU A 14 3.03 -6.23 -4.79
C GLU A 14 2.41 -5.03 -4.06
N LEU A 15 2.43 -5.03 -2.71
CA LEU A 15 1.93 -3.93 -1.91
C LEU A 15 2.63 -2.60 -2.25
N GLY A 16 3.96 -2.62 -2.42
CA GLY A 16 4.75 -1.45 -2.78
C GLY A 16 4.38 -0.90 -4.14
N LEU A 17 4.20 -1.76 -5.14
CA LEU A 17 3.78 -1.37 -6.48
C LEU A 17 2.38 -0.74 -6.49
N GLU A 18 1.43 -1.34 -5.76
CA GLU A 18 0.08 -0.81 -5.63
C GLU A 18 0.04 0.54 -4.92
N SER A 19 0.80 0.66 -3.83
CA SER A 19 0.93 1.90 -3.07
C SER A 19 1.51 3.01 -3.95
N PHE A 20 2.58 2.71 -4.70
CA PHE A 20 3.20 3.67 -5.61
C PHE A 20 2.22 4.15 -6.69
N LEU A 21 1.52 3.23 -7.36
CA LEU A 21 0.61 3.60 -8.45
C LEU A 21 -0.60 4.39 -7.94
N LYS A 22 -1.13 4.06 -6.76
CA LYS A 22 -2.22 4.82 -6.13
C LYS A 22 -1.78 6.20 -5.66
N MET A 23 -0.56 6.37 -5.17
CA MET A 23 -0.01 7.68 -4.83
C MET A 23 0.07 8.61 -6.04
N LEU A 24 0.29 8.05 -7.24
CA LEU A 24 0.26 8.79 -8.49
C LEU A 24 -1.16 9.02 -9.04
N LEU A 25 -2.19 8.56 -8.32
CA LEU A 25 -3.58 8.56 -8.77
C LEU A 25 -3.76 7.88 -10.14
N ALA A 26 -2.93 6.89 -10.43
CA ALA A 26 -3.03 6.12 -11.65
C ALA A 26 -4.32 5.27 -11.65
N ASP A 27 -4.97 5.16 -12.81
CA ASP A 27 -6.03 4.16 -12.99
C ASP A 27 -5.39 2.77 -13.05
N LEU A 28 -5.39 2.08 -11.91
CA LEU A 28 -4.78 0.77 -11.78
C LEU A 28 -5.59 -0.28 -12.54
N LYS A 29 -5.15 -0.64 -13.75
CA LYS A 29 -5.80 -1.67 -14.59
C LYS A 29 -5.48 -3.10 -14.19
N GLY A 30 -4.43 -3.33 -13.42
CA GLY A 30 -4.04 -4.66 -12.96
C GLY A 30 -2.63 -4.67 -12.37
N VAL A 31 -2.40 -5.59 -11.44
CA VAL A 31 -1.09 -5.87 -10.85
C VAL A 31 -0.90 -7.37 -10.86
N GLU A 32 0.25 -7.79 -11.37
CA GLU A 32 0.67 -9.19 -11.41
C GLU A 32 2.15 -9.24 -11.06
N MET A 33 2.52 -10.31 -10.36
CA MET A 33 3.90 -10.63 -10.02
C MET A 33 4.42 -11.71 -10.97
N ILE A 34 5.61 -11.49 -11.52
CA ILE A 34 6.33 -12.46 -12.34
C ILE A 34 7.63 -12.86 -11.64
N TYR A 35 8.20 -14.00 -12.00
CA TYR A 35 9.28 -14.63 -11.23
C TYR A 35 10.58 -14.71 -12.01
N GLY A 36 11.64 -14.13 -11.45
CA GLY A 36 12.98 -14.16 -12.01
C GLY A 36 13.98 -13.62 -11.00
N ALA A 37 14.97 -14.43 -10.65
CA ALA A 37 16.05 -14.05 -9.75
C ALA A 37 17.17 -13.31 -10.50
N LEU A 38 17.36 -13.60 -11.80
CA LEU A 38 18.39 -12.99 -12.62
C LEU A 38 17.82 -11.94 -13.59
N PRO A 39 18.60 -10.90 -13.96
CA PRO A 39 18.19 -9.94 -14.98
C PRO A 39 17.81 -10.62 -16.29
N GLY A 40 16.58 -10.39 -16.75
CA GLY A 40 16.06 -10.93 -18.01
C GLY A 40 15.61 -12.39 -17.98
N GLU A 41 15.77 -13.11 -16.86
CA GLU A 41 15.33 -14.52 -16.72
C GLU A 41 13.83 -14.69 -17.00
N ILE A 42 13.04 -13.65 -16.69
CA ILE A 42 11.59 -13.59 -16.94
C ILE A 42 11.21 -13.88 -18.40
N PHE A 43 12.13 -13.68 -19.36
CA PHE A 43 11.88 -13.91 -20.79
C PHE A 43 12.02 -15.38 -21.20
N PHE A 44 12.53 -16.26 -20.35
CA PHE A 44 12.67 -17.68 -20.65
C PHE A 44 11.35 -18.45 -20.48
N ASP A 45 10.40 -17.91 -19.69
CA ASP A 45 9.12 -18.53 -19.43
C ASP A 45 7.99 -17.87 -20.26
N ASP A 46 7.40 -18.64 -21.18
CA ASP A 46 6.27 -18.18 -21.97
C ASP A 46 5.02 -17.86 -21.13
N LYS A 47 4.89 -18.41 -19.90
CA LYS A 47 3.82 -18.01 -18.97
C LYS A 47 3.98 -16.54 -18.57
N GLN A 48 5.19 -16.09 -18.29
CA GLN A 48 5.46 -14.70 -17.90
C GLN A 48 5.24 -13.73 -19.07
N LYS A 49 5.57 -14.16 -20.30
CA LYS A 49 5.22 -13.40 -21.51
C LYS A 49 3.70 -13.24 -21.65
N LYS A 50 2.91 -14.28 -21.37
CA LYS A 50 1.45 -14.20 -21.39
C LYS A 50 0.92 -13.22 -20.33
N VAL A 51 1.52 -13.16 -19.14
CA VAL A 51 1.18 -12.15 -18.12
C VAL A 51 1.43 -10.74 -18.65
N ALA A 52 2.58 -10.50 -19.27
CA ALA A 52 2.92 -9.21 -19.89
C ALA A 52 1.90 -8.81 -20.96
N VAL A 53 1.52 -9.74 -21.84
CA VAL A 53 0.50 -9.50 -22.88
C VAL A 53 -0.85 -9.15 -22.26
N ARG A 54 -1.32 -9.88 -21.24
CA ARG A 54 -2.59 -9.57 -20.56
C ARG A 54 -2.58 -8.17 -19.95
N LEU A 55 -1.51 -7.82 -19.23
CA LEU A 55 -1.38 -6.48 -18.63
C LEU A 55 -1.29 -5.38 -19.70
N ALA A 56 -0.57 -5.62 -20.80
CA ALA A 56 -0.49 -4.68 -21.91
C ALA A 56 -1.86 -4.43 -22.54
N SER A 57 -2.66 -5.48 -22.76
CA SER A 57 -4.04 -5.35 -23.25
C SER A 57 -4.93 -4.56 -22.29
N ALA A 58 -4.75 -4.72 -20.97
CA ALA A 58 -5.52 -4.01 -19.96
C ALA A 58 -5.22 -2.51 -19.89
N LEU A 59 -4.04 -2.04 -20.35
CA LEU A 59 -3.69 -0.61 -20.34
C LEU A 59 -4.70 0.25 -21.10
N LEU A 60 -5.24 -0.27 -22.20
CA LEU A 60 -6.24 0.40 -23.05
C LEU A 60 -7.62 -0.25 -22.99
N GLY A 61 -7.77 -1.29 -22.17
CA GLY A 61 -8.97 -2.11 -22.10
C GLY A 61 -9.61 -2.12 -20.72
N GLU A 62 -10.30 -3.21 -20.44
CA GLU A 62 -10.91 -3.47 -19.14
C GLU A 62 -9.85 -3.75 -18.07
N ARG A 63 -10.20 -3.41 -16.83
CA ARG A 63 -9.40 -3.76 -15.66
C ARG A 63 -9.40 -5.28 -15.49
N ILE A 64 -8.24 -5.83 -15.16
CA ILE A 64 -8.11 -7.20 -14.72
C ILE A 64 -8.58 -7.27 -13.28
N ASP A 65 -9.66 -8.02 -13.05
CA ASP A 65 -10.13 -8.32 -11.70
C ASP A 65 -9.12 -9.18 -10.96
N LYS A 66 -9.00 -8.93 -9.66
CA LYS A 66 -8.17 -9.76 -8.79
C LYS A 66 -8.97 -10.95 -8.30
N ASP A 67 -8.33 -12.11 -8.31
CA ASP A 67 -8.87 -13.29 -7.66
C ASP A 67 -8.74 -13.15 -6.13
N GLY A 68 -9.80 -13.53 -5.42
CA GLY A 68 -9.81 -13.59 -3.97
C GLY A 68 -10.23 -12.28 -3.27
N PRO A 69 -10.04 -12.21 -1.94
CA PRO A 69 -10.64 -11.18 -1.13
C PRO A 69 -9.84 -9.87 -1.22
N ALA A 70 -10.51 -8.79 -1.61
CA ALA A 70 -9.92 -7.46 -1.74
C ALA A 70 -10.60 -6.44 -0.82
N CYS A 71 -9.89 -5.37 -0.51
CA CYS A 71 -10.44 -4.26 0.25
C CYS A 71 -11.52 -3.55 -0.59
N PRO A 72 -12.77 -3.42 -0.10
CA PRO A 72 -13.84 -2.77 -0.87
C PRO A 72 -13.63 -1.27 -1.10
N VAL A 73 -12.71 -0.64 -0.34
CA VAL A 73 -12.41 0.79 -0.48
C VAL A 73 -11.34 1.04 -1.56
N CYS A 74 -10.28 0.24 -1.58
CA CYS A 74 -9.12 0.51 -2.44
C CYS A 74 -8.70 -0.64 -3.37
N GLY A 75 -9.26 -1.84 -3.23
CA GLY A 75 -8.87 -3.03 -4.00
C GLY A 75 -7.57 -3.70 -3.54
N GLY A 76 -6.95 -3.25 -2.45
CA GLY A 76 -5.73 -3.86 -1.90
C GLY A 76 -6.00 -5.27 -1.33
N THR A 77 -5.02 -6.15 -1.48
CA THR A 77 -5.09 -7.58 -1.10
C THR A 77 -4.24 -7.93 0.13
N THR A 78 -3.48 -6.97 0.68
CA THR A 78 -2.67 -7.16 1.88
C THR A 78 -3.34 -6.58 3.13
N PHE A 79 -3.38 -7.36 4.21
CA PHE A 79 -4.11 -7.02 5.42
C PHE A 79 -3.31 -7.31 6.70
N ARG A 80 -3.53 -6.49 7.74
CA ARG A 80 -3.06 -6.75 9.11
C ARG A 80 -4.24 -7.12 9.98
N PHE A 81 -4.18 -8.29 10.62
CA PHE A 81 -5.15 -8.72 11.62
C PHE A 81 -4.89 -8.03 12.96
N LEU A 82 -5.94 -7.48 13.57
CA LEU A 82 -5.86 -6.69 14.82
C LEU A 82 -6.53 -7.39 16.02
N GLY A 83 -6.84 -8.69 15.87
CA GLY A 83 -7.61 -9.46 16.85
C GLY A 83 -9.10 -9.12 16.86
N ASN A 84 -9.90 -10.00 17.47
CA ASN A 84 -11.35 -9.86 17.65
C ASN A 84 -12.12 -9.60 16.33
N GLY A 85 -11.75 -10.33 15.26
CA GLY A 85 -12.38 -10.17 13.95
C GLY A 85 -12.08 -8.85 13.24
N ARG A 86 -11.15 -8.03 13.76
CA ARG A 86 -10.76 -6.74 13.16
C ARG A 86 -9.58 -6.89 12.22
N VAL A 87 -9.58 -6.06 11.18
CA VAL A 87 -8.55 -6.01 10.16
C VAL A 87 -8.22 -4.57 9.80
N ARG A 88 -7.00 -4.34 9.31
CA ARG A 88 -6.58 -3.11 8.64
C ARG A 88 -6.07 -3.43 7.25
N CYS A 89 -6.55 -2.72 6.23
CA CYS A 89 -5.95 -2.77 4.91
C CYS A 89 -4.56 -2.13 4.95
N MET A 90 -3.54 -2.82 4.44
CA MET A 90 -2.17 -2.28 4.45
C MET A 90 -1.92 -1.25 3.36
N LEU A 91 -2.85 -1.11 2.40
CA LEU A 91 -2.76 -0.15 1.30
C LEU A 91 -3.39 1.20 1.67
N CYS A 92 -4.68 1.22 2.04
CA CYS A 92 -5.38 2.46 2.42
C CYS A 92 -5.43 2.74 3.92
N SER A 93 -4.88 1.85 4.77
CA SER A 93 -4.93 1.96 6.24
C SER A 93 -6.31 1.94 6.88
N ASN A 94 -7.39 1.80 6.12
CA ASN A 94 -8.73 1.68 6.65
C ASN A 94 -8.94 0.41 7.47
N HIS A 95 -9.71 0.56 8.54
CA HIS A 95 -10.06 -0.53 9.45
C HIS A 95 -11.43 -1.09 9.12
N GLY A 96 -11.63 -2.34 9.48
CA GLY A 96 -12.92 -3.00 9.36
C GLY A 96 -12.94 -4.31 10.09
N THR A 97 -13.87 -5.15 9.69
CA THR A 97 -13.97 -6.54 10.16
C THR A 97 -13.84 -7.51 9.01
N TYR A 98 -13.53 -8.75 9.34
CA TYR A 98 -13.58 -9.85 8.39
C TYR A 98 -14.46 -10.96 8.95
N THR A 99 -15.11 -11.68 8.05
CA THR A 99 -15.81 -12.94 8.36
C THR A 99 -15.16 -14.04 7.55
N ALA A 100 -14.92 -15.18 8.19
CA ALA A 100 -14.48 -16.40 7.52
C ALA A 100 -15.62 -17.42 7.60
N HIS A 101 -16.05 -17.92 6.45
CA HIS A 101 -16.99 -19.03 6.35
C HIS A 101 -16.42 -20.03 5.34
N ASP A 102 -16.28 -21.29 5.75
CA ASP A 102 -15.61 -22.36 5.00
C ASP A 102 -14.21 -21.91 4.50
N SER A 103 -14.05 -21.80 3.18
CA SER A 103 -12.83 -21.36 2.47
C SER A 103 -12.87 -19.90 2.00
N THR A 104 -13.92 -19.15 2.34
CA THR A 104 -14.13 -17.78 1.86
C THR A 104 -13.94 -16.76 2.97
N ILE A 105 -13.12 -15.74 2.68
CA ILE A 105 -12.94 -14.57 3.54
C ILE A 105 -13.67 -13.40 2.89
N ALA A 106 -14.51 -12.71 3.67
CA ALA A 106 -15.14 -11.47 3.24
C ALA A 106 -14.74 -10.32 4.17
N PHE A 107 -14.41 -9.18 3.56
CA PHE A 107 -14.01 -7.97 4.29
C PHE A 107 -15.15 -6.96 4.31
N ARG A 108 -15.43 -6.42 5.49
CA ARG A 108 -16.30 -5.25 5.70
C ARG A 108 -15.44 -4.11 6.19
N ILE A 109 -14.85 -3.38 5.25
CA ILE A 109 -14.03 -2.19 5.49
C ILE A 109 -14.79 -0.98 4.96
N ARG A 110 -14.79 0.10 5.73
CA ARG A 110 -15.39 1.38 5.32
C ARG A 110 -14.30 2.43 5.21
N THR A 111 -14.60 3.43 4.39
CA THR A 111 -13.81 4.66 4.29
C THR A 111 -13.66 5.29 5.66
N GLY A 112 -12.42 5.61 6.04
CA GLY A 112 -12.06 6.23 7.30
C GLY A 112 -11.90 7.74 7.16
N GLU A 113 -11.33 8.36 8.18
CA GLU A 113 -10.96 9.77 8.12
C GLU A 113 -9.66 9.94 7.32
N HIS A 114 -9.58 11.01 6.52
CA HIS A 114 -8.39 11.38 5.73
C HIS A 114 -7.96 10.38 4.64
N GLU A 115 -8.87 9.97 3.78
CA GLU A 115 -8.50 9.25 2.56
C GLU A 115 -7.61 10.09 1.66
N MET A 116 -6.57 9.48 1.10
CA MET A 116 -5.71 10.13 0.10
C MET A 116 -5.53 9.30 -1.17
N PHE A 117 -6.14 8.10 -1.23
CA PHE A 117 -5.92 7.12 -2.30
C PHE A 117 -7.20 6.72 -3.07
N THR A 118 -8.30 7.42 -2.81
CA THR A 118 -9.62 7.12 -3.39
C THR A 118 -9.97 8.06 -4.54
N SER A 119 -9.57 9.33 -4.48
CA SER A 119 -9.77 10.30 -5.55
C SER A 119 -8.76 11.45 -5.51
N LEU A 120 -8.73 12.26 -6.58
CA LEU A 120 -7.92 13.47 -6.65
C LEU A 120 -8.37 14.50 -5.61
N GLU A 121 -9.67 14.66 -5.42
CA GLU A 121 -10.26 15.57 -4.45
C GLU A 121 -9.79 15.21 -3.03
N ALA A 122 -9.87 13.93 -2.66
CA ALA A 122 -9.42 13.43 -1.37
C ALA A 122 -7.91 13.69 -1.15
N ALA A 123 -7.09 13.48 -2.19
CA ALA A 123 -5.66 13.78 -2.14
C ALA A 123 -5.37 15.29 -1.96
N VAL A 124 -6.16 16.17 -2.60
CA VAL A 124 -6.05 17.63 -2.44
C VAL A 124 -6.48 18.05 -1.04
N GLU A 125 -7.57 17.53 -0.50
CA GLU A 125 -8.01 17.78 0.87
C GLU A 125 -6.95 17.35 1.88
N HIS A 126 -6.35 16.17 1.70
CA HIS A 126 -5.24 15.71 2.51
C HIS A 126 -4.05 16.67 2.46
N ARG A 127 -3.71 17.20 1.27
CA ARG A 127 -2.64 18.21 1.12
C ARG A 127 -2.94 19.48 1.92
N GLU A 128 -4.16 19.97 1.88
CA GLU A 128 -4.55 21.17 2.63
C GLU A 128 -4.54 20.92 4.15
N TRP A 129 -4.96 19.74 4.60
CA TRP A 129 -4.80 19.32 5.99
C TRP A 129 -3.32 19.29 6.41
N LEU A 130 -2.42 18.73 5.60
CA LEU A 130 -0.97 18.72 5.87
C LEU A 130 -0.39 20.13 6.00
N LYS A 131 -0.82 21.07 5.16
CA LYS A 131 -0.44 22.49 5.27
C LYS A 131 -0.89 23.08 6.60
N GLY A 132 -2.11 22.76 7.05
CA GLY A 132 -2.62 23.13 8.37
C GLY A 132 -1.78 22.55 9.51
N MET A 133 -1.45 21.25 9.45
CA MET A 133 -0.61 20.58 10.45
C MET A 133 0.79 21.18 10.55
N LYS A 134 1.38 21.63 9.43
CA LYS A 134 2.65 22.37 9.45
C LYS A 134 2.52 23.66 10.26
N GLY A 135 1.41 24.38 10.12
CA GLY A 135 1.10 25.56 10.93
C GLY A 135 1.03 25.24 12.42
N GLN A 136 0.27 24.20 12.78
CA GLN A 136 0.17 23.73 14.17
C GLN A 136 1.53 23.32 14.74
N PHE A 137 2.35 22.60 13.96
CA PHE A 137 3.70 22.23 14.35
C PHE A 137 4.56 23.45 14.66
N LEU A 138 4.50 24.52 13.86
CA LEU A 138 5.28 25.74 14.12
C LEU A 138 4.88 26.40 15.44
N THR A 139 3.58 26.42 15.78
CA THR A 139 3.08 26.91 17.06
C THR A 139 3.54 26.04 18.24
N GLU A 140 3.50 24.72 18.07
CA GLU A 140 3.82 23.74 19.12
C GLU A 140 5.32 23.42 19.23
N LYS A 141 6.13 23.86 18.27
CA LYS A 141 7.55 23.48 18.09
C LYS A 141 8.36 23.63 19.38
N THR A 142 8.19 24.74 20.10
CA THR A 142 8.94 25.00 21.34
C THR A 142 8.58 24.01 22.43
N ARG A 143 7.28 23.72 22.60
CA ARG A 143 6.79 22.75 23.59
C ARG A 143 7.26 21.33 23.25
N LEU A 144 7.17 20.94 21.97
CA LEU A 144 7.66 19.64 21.50
C LEU A 144 9.19 19.51 21.67
N LYS A 145 9.95 20.59 21.47
CA LYS A 145 11.40 20.61 21.71
C LYS A 145 11.73 20.30 23.18
N GLN A 146 11.00 20.87 24.13
CA GLN A 146 11.21 20.60 25.56
C GLN A 146 11.06 19.12 25.91
N ILE A 147 10.14 18.39 25.25
CA ILE A 147 9.95 16.95 25.44
C ILE A 147 11.14 16.16 24.90
N THR A 148 11.74 16.59 23.79
CA THR A 148 12.81 15.84 23.10
C THR A 148 14.20 16.09 23.68
N LEU A 149 14.45 17.24 24.32
CA LEU A 149 15.75 17.60 24.88
C LEU A 149 16.35 16.54 25.83
N PRO A 150 15.60 15.95 26.79
CA PRO A 150 16.15 14.94 27.70
C PRO A 150 16.62 13.65 27.02
N TYR A 151 16.16 13.36 25.81
CA TYR A 151 16.57 12.16 25.08
C TYR A 151 17.92 12.33 24.38
N LEU A 152 18.39 13.56 24.13
CA LEU A 152 19.69 13.80 23.48
C LEU A 152 20.85 13.24 24.30
N ASP A 153 20.73 13.26 25.63
CA ASP A 153 21.77 12.79 26.54
C ASP A 153 21.58 11.31 26.94
N GLN A 154 20.58 10.61 26.36
CA GLN A 154 20.30 9.21 26.65
C GLN A 154 20.85 8.29 25.55
N GLY A 155 21.63 7.29 25.97
CA GLY A 155 22.12 6.21 25.12
C GLY A 155 23.46 6.47 24.44
N THR A 156 23.95 5.45 23.73
CA THR A 156 25.19 5.52 22.96
C THR A 156 24.87 5.93 21.53
N TRP A 157 25.09 7.20 21.20
CA TRP A 157 24.88 7.71 19.84
C TRP A 157 26.03 7.34 18.91
N VAL A 158 25.71 6.79 17.75
CA VAL A 158 26.69 6.57 16.67
C VAL A 158 27.10 7.94 16.11
N LYS A 159 28.36 8.33 16.28
CA LYS A 159 28.91 9.57 15.72
C LYS A 159 29.55 9.29 14.36
N PRO A 160 29.35 10.17 13.34
CA PRO A 160 30.10 10.08 12.10
C PRO A 160 31.60 10.18 12.38
N LYS A 161 32.41 9.43 11.61
CA LYS A 161 33.87 9.60 11.55
C LYS A 161 34.25 10.63 10.50
#